data_AF-A0A7X2N0Y3-F1
#
_entry.id   AF-A0A7X2N0Y3-F1
#
_cell.length_a   1.000
_cell.length_b   1.000
_cell.length_c   1.000
_cell.angle_alpha   90.00
_cell.angle_beta   90.00
_cell.angle_gamma   90.00
#
_symmetry.space_group_name_H-M   'P 1'
#
loop_
_entity.id
_entity.type
_entity.pdbx_description
1 polymer ?
#
loop_
_entity_poly.entity_id
_entity_poly.type
_entity_poly.pdbx_seq_one_letter_code
_entity_poly.pdbx_strand_id
1 'polypeptide(L)'
;MDADDNAQQIFESINSTGEKLTAADLIRNYIMMRRTNDEQETIYKKYWLKLEKIFPESKKLAEFIRFYLATKMYTLTTEKDLYQVFKDYWKALDGENKYLEILGEVLHYAQHFERLYLSEKQDPLGEQLLDFRKLQSFMPAPFAIRMLEHLRVGEISQDQAKHTLKILNTYLIRRYINWQDTSAISRFFPGYLKNVEAQVESNGNFEKYVDICIYYLVNDNKANSKFMPDDTQLRSYLETANAYSLSNIRWVLDKIESYKNQVPVDLFALNIEHVMPQTQNEYWASVSGLDEDEYTKVVNRLGNLTLAASLDNSKMGNKNFEEKNWKDSTGQIINDSLRKKS
;
A
#
# COMPACT_ATOMS: atom_id res chain seq x y z
N MET A 1 25.45 36.59 -1.96
CA MET A 1 25.97 35.22 -2.15
C MET A 1 25.73 34.51 -0.86
N ASP A 2 24.64 33.74 -0.82
CA ASP A 2 24.12 33.20 0.43
C ASP A 2 25.01 32.05 0.92
N ALA A 3 25.22 31.96 2.23
CA ALA A 3 25.94 30.84 2.85
C ALA A 3 25.34 29.46 2.51
N ASP A 4 24.11 29.42 1.99
CA ASP A 4 23.42 28.23 1.50
C ASP A 4 24.00 27.69 0.18
N ASP A 5 24.51 28.55 -0.72
CA ASP A 5 25.19 28.14 -1.97
C ASP A 5 26.55 27.49 -1.67
N ASN A 6 27.25 27.99 -0.63
CA ASN A 6 28.53 27.44 -0.20
C ASN A 6 28.37 26.03 0.40
N ALA A 7 27.27 25.75 1.10
CA ALA A 7 27.02 24.43 1.66
C ALA A 7 26.85 23.37 0.55
N GLN A 8 26.12 23.71 -0.52
CA GLN A 8 25.92 22.81 -1.66
C GLN A 8 27.24 22.51 -2.39
N GLN A 9 28.07 23.53 -2.65
CA GLN A 9 29.37 23.34 -3.30
C GLN A 9 30.35 22.51 -2.44
N ILE A 10 30.35 22.71 -1.12
CA ILE A 10 31.18 21.93 -0.21
C ILE A 10 30.74 20.45 -0.21
N PHE A 11 29.43 20.16 -0.21
CA PHE A 11 28.94 18.78 -0.20
C PHE A 11 29.07 18.05 -1.54
N GLU A 12 28.88 18.74 -2.66
CA GLU A 12 29.21 18.19 -3.99
C GLU A 12 30.71 17.88 -4.11
N SER A 13 31.58 18.63 -3.41
CA SER A 13 33.03 18.41 -3.39
C SER A 13 33.50 17.25 -2.50
N ILE A 14 32.71 16.87 -1.47
CA ILE A 14 33.11 15.85 -0.48
C ILE A 14 32.76 14.41 -0.92
N ASN A 15 31.99 14.23 -1.99
CA ASN A 15 31.64 12.88 -2.45
C ASN A 15 32.79 12.23 -3.24
N SER A 16 33.73 11.62 -2.51
CA SER A 16 34.94 10.96 -3.03
C SER A 16 34.67 9.70 -3.86
N THR A 17 33.42 9.23 -3.92
CA THR A 17 33.00 7.98 -4.59
C THR A 17 32.44 8.19 -5.99
N GLY A 18 32.17 9.43 -6.41
CA GLY A 18 31.63 9.76 -7.73
C GLY A 18 30.13 9.48 -7.92
N GLU A 19 29.44 8.88 -6.93
CA GLU A 19 27.97 8.78 -6.95
C GLU A 19 27.32 10.13 -6.58
N LYS A 20 26.08 10.39 -7.03
CA LYS A 20 25.35 11.59 -6.61
C LYS A 20 24.74 11.35 -5.23
N LEU A 21 24.96 12.28 -4.30
CA LEU A 21 24.29 12.27 -2.99
C LEU A 21 22.77 12.24 -3.18
N THR A 22 22.08 11.42 -2.40
CA THR A 22 20.61 11.43 -2.40
C THR A 22 20.08 12.60 -1.59
N ALA A 23 18.80 12.93 -1.75
CA ALA A 23 18.16 13.96 -0.95
C ALA A 23 18.21 13.66 0.57
N ALA A 24 18.15 12.39 0.98
CA ALA A 24 18.28 12.02 2.39
C ALA A 24 19.70 12.28 2.92
N ASP A 25 20.74 12.04 2.11
CA ASP A 25 22.13 12.36 2.48
C ASP A 25 22.33 13.87 2.64
N LEU A 26 21.76 14.66 1.71
CA LEU A 26 21.79 16.12 1.78
C LEU A 26 21.05 16.65 3.02
N ILE A 27 19.91 16.07 3.36
CA ILE A 27 19.15 16.42 4.58
C ILE A 27 19.95 16.11 5.84
N ARG A 28 20.57 14.92 5.94
CA ARG A 28 21.44 14.54 7.07
C ARG A 28 22.53 15.58 7.28
N ASN A 29 23.23 15.87 6.20
CA ASN A 29 24.37 16.77 6.15
C ASN A 29 23.96 18.19 6.58
N TYR A 30 22.83 18.68 6.09
CA TYR A 30 22.26 19.97 6.48
C TYR A 30 21.98 20.05 7.99
N ILE A 31 21.34 19.04 8.56
CA ILE A 31 21.01 18.99 10.00
C ILE A 31 22.28 18.98 10.87
N MET A 32 23.36 18.33 10.41
CA MET A 32 24.62 18.20 11.14
C MET A 32 25.53 19.43 11.03
N MET A 33 25.43 20.20 9.94
CA MET A 33 26.46 21.17 9.53
C MET A 33 26.74 22.30 10.54
N ARG A 34 25.76 22.66 11.38
CA ARG A 34 25.86 23.76 12.35
C ARG A 34 25.92 23.27 13.80
N ARG A 35 26.28 22.00 14.00
CA ARG A 35 26.26 21.32 15.29
C ARG A 35 27.65 21.06 15.83
N THR A 36 27.78 21.14 17.15
CA THR A 36 28.99 20.68 17.86
C THR A 36 29.16 19.17 17.70
N ASN A 37 30.36 18.65 17.93
CA ASN A 37 30.63 17.21 17.81
C ASN A 37 29.72 16.36 18.70
N ASP A 38 29.47 16.80 19.94
CA ASP A 38 28.61 16.09 20.89
C ASP A 38 27.15 16.06 20.42
N GLU A 39 26.67 17.15 19.81
CA GLU A 39 25.34 17.21 19.21
C GLU A 39 25.24 16.31 17.98
N GLN A 40 26.25 16.31 17.09
CA GLN A 40 26.28 15.43 15.92
C GLN A 40 26.26 13.96 16.34
N GLU A 41 27.05 13.59 17.34
CA GLU A 41 27.07 12.25 17.91
C GLU A 41 25.72 11.86 18.50
N THR A 42 25.08 12.80 19.22
CA THR A 42 23.73 12.61 19.77
C THR A 42 22.70 12.39 18.68
N ILE A 43 22.68 13.24 17.65
CA ILE A 43 21.77 13.15 16.49
C ILE A 43 21.95 11.79 15.81
N TYR A 44 23.21 11.41 15.54
CA TYR A 44 23.51 10.16 14.87
C TYR A 44 23.07 8.94 15.68
N LYS A 45 23.50 8.82 16.94
CA LYS A 45 23.23 7.65 17.79
C LYS A 45 21.75 7.51 18.14
N LYS A 46 21.06 8.61 18.46
CA LYS A 46 19.67 8.56 18.94
C LYS A 46 18.65 8.43 17.82
N TYR A 47 18.90 9.04 16.66
CA TYR A 47 17.91 9.16 15.59
C TYR A 47 18.42 8.59 14.27
N TRP A 48 19.52 9.12 13.73
CA TRP A 48 19.90 8.82 12.36
C TRP A 48 20.25 7.35 12.13
N LEU A 49 21.00 6.73 13.04
CA LEU A 49 21.34 5.31 12.99
C LEU A 49 20.08 4.41 13.02
N LYS A 50 19.00 4.85 13.69
CA LYS A 50 17.74 4.10 13.70
C LYS A 50 16.99 4.24 12.39
N LEU A 51 17.01 5.43 11.78
CA LEU A 51 16.48 5.65 10.43
C LEU A 51 17.23 4.78 9.41
N GLU A 52 18.56 4.72 9.46
CA GLU A 52 19.36 3.86 8.58
C GLU A 52 19.08 2.36 8.80
N LYS A 53 18.74 1.95 10.02
CA LYS A 53 18.31 0.55 10.28
C LYS A 53 16.96 0.23 9.66
N ILE A 54 16.02 1.16 9.67
CA ILE A 54 14.70 1.00 9.02
C ILE A 54 14.85 1.10 7.49
N PHE A 55 15.70 2.01 7.03
CA PHE A 55 15.95 2.30 5.62
C PHE A 55 17.44 2.18 5.27
N PRO A 56 17.94 0.95 5.01
CA PRO A 56 19.35 0.75 4.66
C PRO A 56 19.77 1.47 3.37
N GLU A 57 18.82 1.66 2.45
CA GLU A 57 19.04 2.38 1.20
C GLU A 57 18.60 3.84 1.33
N SER A 58 19.52 4.79 1.12
CA SER A 58 19.25 6.23 1.29
C SER A 58 18.11 6.75 0.38
N LYS A 59 17.89 6.11 -0.77
CA LYS A 59 16.72 6.38 -1.64
C LYS A 59 15.38 6.05 -0.98
N LYS A 60 15.29 4.94 -0.25
CA LYS A 60 14.07 4.56 0.50
C LYS A 60 13.84 5.50 1.68
N LEU A 61 14.92 5.95 2.34
CA LEU A 61 14.83 6.99 3.37
C LEU A 61 14.30 8.31 2.78
N ALA A 62 14.77 8.70 1.60
CA ALA A 62 14.28 9.88 0.89
C ALA A 62 12.78 9.74 0.53
N GLU A 63 12.35 8.57 0.06
CA GLU A 63 10.93 8.29 -0.21
C GLU A 63 10.07 8.41 1.05
N PHE A 64 10.52 7.84 2.17
CA PHE A 64 9.84 8.01 3.46
C PHE A 64 9.75 9.50 3.86
N ILE A 65 10.83 10.27 3.74
CA ILE A 65 10.81 11.71 4.09
C ILE A 65 9.77 12.46 3.25
N ARG A 66 9.58 12.10 1.97
CA ARG A 66 8.51 12.66 1.13
C ARG A 66 7.13 12.40 1.73
N PHE A 67 6.86 11.18 2.20
CA PHE A 67 5.58 10.85 2.83
C PHE A 67 5.42 11.55 4.17
N TYR A 68 6.48 11.63 4.99
CA TYR A 68 6.49 12.38 6.24
C TYR A 68 6.11 13.84 6.00
N LEU A 69 6.80 14.53 5.08
CA LEU A 69 6.47 15.92 4.74
C LEU A 69 5.05 16.06 4.19
N ALA A 70 4.57 15.08 3.41
CA ALA A 70 3.19 15.08 2.92
C ALA A 70 2.15 14.95 4.04
N THR A 71 2.49 14.37 5.20
CA THR A 71 1.61 14.38 6.39
C THR A 71 1.49 15.75 7.04
N LYS A 72 2.50 16.62 6.85
CA LYS A 72 2.61 17.93 7.50
C LYS A 72 2.16 19.07 6.59
N MET A 73 2.49 18.94 5.31
CA MET A 73 2.26 19.97 4.28
C MET A 73 1.05 19.65 3.39
N TYR A 74 0.48 18.45 3.52
CA TYR A 74 -0.67 17.99 2.73
C TYR A 74 -0.47 18.06 1.21
N THR A 75 0.78 17.91 0.77
CA THR A 75 1.17 17.83 -0.64
C THR A 75 2.31 16.84 -0.80
N LEU A 76 2.33 16.09 -1.90
CA LEU A 76 3.39 15.13 -2.17
C LEU A 76 4.52 15.79 -2.98
N THR A 77 5.65 16.05 -2.32
CA THR A 77 6.83 16.66 -2.93
C THR A 77 7.49 15.71 -3.95
N THR A 78 8.08 16.27 -5.01
CA THR A 78 8.90 15.52 -5.96
C THR A 78 10.24 15.11 -5.35
N GLU A 79 10.93 14.12 -5.91
CA GLU A 79 12.28 13.75 -5.42
C GLU A 79 13.30 14.87 -5.62
N LYS A 80 13.18 15.60 -6.74
CA LYS A 80 14.07 16.70 -7.09
C LYS A 80 13.99 17.85 -6.08
N ASP A 81 12.78 18.16 -5.63
CA ASP A 81 12.53 19.33 -4.77
C ASP A 81 12.63 18.97 -3.27
N LEU A 82 12.77 17.69 -2.93
CA LEU A 82 12.68 17.18 -1.56
C LEU A 82 13.62 17.88 -0.59
N TYR A 83 14.89 18.04 -0.97
CA TYR A 83 15.90 18.68 -0.12
C TYR A 83 15.52 20.12 0.21
N GLN A 84 15.11 20.90 -0.80
CA GLN A 84 14.74 22.30 -0.60
C GLN A 84 13.48 22.43 0.25
N VAL A 85 12.45 21.62 -0.03
CA VAL A 85 11.21 21.62 0.76
C VAL A 85 11.47 21.22 2.21
N PHE A 86 12.36 20.24 2.46
CA PHE A 86 12.74 19.89 3.81
C PHE A 86 13.43 21.05 4.53
N LYS A 87 14.34 21.77 3.88
CA LYS A 87 15.01 22.94 4.47
C LYS A 87 14.01 24.03 4.85
N ASP A 88 13.05 24.30 3.97
CA ASP A 88 12.03 25.32 4.24
C ASP A 88 11.12 24.90 5.39
N TYR A 89 10.72 23.62 5.44
CA TYR A 89 10.00 23.04 6.58
C TYR A 89 10.81 23.13 7.88
N TRP A 90 12.09 22.78 7.85
CA TRP A 90 13.00 22.85 9.00
C TRP A 90 13.13 24.26 9.55
N LYS A 91 13.34 25.25 8.66
CA LYS A 91 13.42 26.68 9.03
C LYS A 91 12.10 27.16 9.64
N ALA A 92 10.96 26.80 9.05
CA ALA A 92 9.64 27.20 9.52
C ALA A 92 9.32 26.70 10.94
N LEU A 93 9.88 25.55 11.34
CA LEU A 93 9.71 24.98 12.68
C LEU A 93 10.75 25.42 13.70
N ASP A 94 11.63 26.37 13.36
CA ASP A 94 12.79 26.71 14.19
C ASP A 94 13.65 25.47 14.49
N GLY A 95 13.89 24.66 13.45
CA GLY A 95 14.59 23.39 13.58
C GLY A 95 16.00 23.50 14.12
N GLU A 96 16.63 24.69 14.04
CA GLU A 96 17.92 24.88 14.67
C GLU A 96 17.87 24.73 16.20
N ASN A 97 16.79 25.21 16.83
CA ASN A 97 16.62 25.08 18.27
C ASN A 97 15.82 23.82 18.65
N LYS A 98 14.91 23.36 17.79
CA LYS A 98 13.99 22.24 18.08
C LYS A 98 14.36 20.90 17.44
N TYR A 99 15.59 20.75 16.96
CA TYR A 99 16.01 19.57 16.19
C TYR A 99 15.72 18.22 16.87
N LEU A 100 15.88 18.10 18.20
CA LEU A 100 15.61 16.85 18.91
C LEU A 100 14.13 16.45 18.89
N GLU A 101 13.23 17.43 18.98
CA GLU A 101 11.79 17.22 18.91
C GLU A 101 11.38 16.80 17.49
N ILE A 102 11.86 17.54 16.49
CA ILE A 102 11.58 17.26 15.08
C ILE A 102 12.13 15.88 14.68
N LEU A 103 13.37 15.55 15.05
CA LEU A 103 13.96 14.23 14.76
C LEU A 103 13.27 13.10 15.51
N GLY A 104 12.79 13.35 16.73
CA GLY A 104 11.95 12.41 17.47
C GLY A 104 10.65 12.12 16.76
N GLU A 105 9.97 13.15 16.27
CA GLU A 105 8.76 13.01 15.45
C GLU A 105 9.04 12.24 14.16
N VAL A 106 10.07 12.64 13.38
CA VAL A 106 10.47 11.94 12.15
C VAL A 106 10.69 10.45 12.43
N LEU A 107 11.35 10.10 13.53
CA LEU A 107 11.60 8.71 13.90
C LEU A 107 10.30 7.95 14.24
N HIS A 108 9.35 8.56 14.96
CA HIS A 108 8.04 7.91 15.20
C HIS A 108 7.31 7.65 13.88
N TYR A 109 7.32 8.60 12.95
CA TYR A 109 6.71 8.44 11.65
C TYR A 109 7.41 7.37 10.81
N ALA A 110 8.74 7.24 10.93
CA ALA A 110 9.50 6.16 10.31
C ALA A 110 9.11 4.78 10.84
N GLN A 111 8.86 4.67 12.15
CA GLN A 111 8.36 3.43 12.77
C GLN A 111 6.94 3.08 12.31
N HIS A 112 6.08 4.09 12.11
CA HIS A 112 4.76 3.88 11.49
C HIS A 112 4.88 3.38 10.05
N PHE A 113 5.80 3.95 9.27
CA PHE A 113 6.10 3.46 7.93
C PHE A 113 6.61 2.01 7.96
N GLU A 114 7.55 1.69 8.84
CA GLU A 114 8.04 0.32 9.03
C GLU A 114 6.88 -0.63 9.35
N ARG A 115 6.02 -0.26 10.31
CA ARG A 115 4.83 -1.01 10.69
C ARG A 115 3.86 -1.21 9.52
N LEU A 116 3.70 -0.25 8.62
CA LEU A 116 2.77 -0.32 7.48
C LEU A 116 3.33 -1.09 6.28
N TYR A 117 4.63 -1.01 6.03
CA TYR A 117 5.19 -1.39 4.72
C TYR A 117 6.37 -2.35 4.77
N LEU A 118 7.09 -2.42 5.89
CA LEU A 118 8.34 -3.20 5.99
C LEU A 118 8.23 -4.37 6.98
N SER A 119 7.29 -4.29 7.92
CA SER A 119 7.12 -5.29 8.96
C SER A 119 6.19 -6.43 8.55
N GLU A 120 6.61 -7.66 8.84
CA GLU A 120 5.78 -8.86 8.71
C GLU A 120 5.24 -9.37 10.05
N LYS A 121 5.50 -8.62 11.14
CA LYS A 121 5.11 -9.02 12.48
C LYS A 121 3.58 -8.99 12.65
N GLN A 122 3.08 -9.88 13.51
CA GLN A 122 1.70 -9.80 14.00
C GLN A 122 1.47 -8.45 14.67
N ASP A 123 0.25 -7.94 14.51
CA ASP A 123 -0.11 -6.60 14.94
C ASP A 123 -1.51 -6.59 15.57
N PRO A 124 -1.76 -5.79 16.62
CA PRO A 124 -3.10 -5.64 17.20
C PRO A 124 -4.16 -5.15 16.19
N LEU A 125 -3.77 -4.43 15.12
CA LEU A 125 -4.67 -4.03 14.04
C LEU A 125 -5.11 -5.21 13.15
N GLY A 126 -4.54 -6.39 13.33
CA GLY A 126 -5.03 -7.65 12.81
C GLY A 126 -5.10 -7.72 11.28
N GLU A 127 -6.17 -8.33 10.79
CA GLU A 127 -6.41 -8.60 9.36
C GLU A 127 -6.38 -7.33 8.51
N GLN A 128 -6.87 -6.20 9.02
CA GLN A 128 -6.96 -4.95 8.27
C GLN A 128 -5.58 -4.39 7.93
N LEU A 129 -4.61 -4.52 8.84
CA LEU A 129 -3.23 -4.12 8.55
C LEU A 129 -2.53 -5.14 7.64
N LEU A 130 -2.81 -6.44 7.83
CA LEU A 130 -2.29 -7.47 6.95
C LEU A 130 -2.74 -7.26 5.49
N ASP A 131 -4.02 -6.94 5.29
CA ASP A 131 -4.58 -6.61 3.99
C ASP A 131 -3.93 -5.36 3.39
N PHE A 132 -3.74 -4.32 4.21
CA PHE A 132 -3.08 -3.09 3.78
C PHE A 132 -1.66 -3.36 3.26
N ARG A 133 -0.88 -4.19 3.99
CA ARG A 133 0.46 -4.62 3.58
C ARG A 133 0.44 -5.40 2.28
N LYS A 134 -0.52 -6.34 2.11
CA LYS A 134 -0.65 -7.15 0.89
C LYS A 134 -0.99 -6.34 -0.36
N LEU A 135 -1.70 -5.22 -0.23
CA LEU A 135 -2.03 -4.34 -1.37
C LEU A 135 -0.81 -3.57 -1.92
N GLN A 136 0.29 -3.50 -1.16
CA GLN A 136 1.58 -2.88 -1.55
C GLN A 136 1.45 -1.48 -2.16
N SER A 137 0.50 -0.68 -1.67
CA SER A 137 0.23 0.67 -2.18
C SER A 137 0.86 1.76 -1.34
N PHE A 138 1.66 2.62 -1.96
CA PHE A 138 2.12 3.87 -1.32
C PHE A 138 1.17 5.05 -1.50
N MET A 139 0.09 4.92 -2.27
CA MET A 139 -0.88 5.99 -2.45
C MET A 139 -1.44 6.54 -1.13
N PRO A 140 -1.90 5.71 -0.17
CA PRO A 140 -2.42 6.19 1.10
C PRO A 140 -1.33 6.49 2.13
N ALA A 141 -0.03 6.38 1.80
CA ALA A 141 1.04 6.37 2.81
C ALA A 141 0.99 7.57 3.77
N PRO A 142 0.87 8.83 3.32
CA PRO A 142 0.79 9.96 4.25
C PRO A 142 -0.42 9.87 5.19
N PHE A 143 -1.56 9.43 4.67
CA PHE A 143 -2.80 9.28 5.43
C PHE A 143 -2.68 8.18 6.48
N ALA A 144 -2.22 7.00 6.08
CA ALA A 144 -2.09 5.85 6.98
C ALA A 144 -1.03 6.08 8.06
N ILE A 145 0.09 6.74 7.73
CA ILE A 145 1.12 7.11 8.70
C ILE A 145 0.55 8.09 9.73
N ARG A 146 -0.18 9.12 9.30
CA ARG A 146 -0.79 10.10 10.22
C ARG A 146 -1.86 9.46 11.11
N MET A 147 -2.67 8.55 10.58
CA MET A 147 -3.61 7.73 11.35
C MET A 147 -2.90 6.92 12.45
N LEU A 148 -1.77 6.27 12.15
CA LEU A 148 -1.00 5.55 13.17
C LEU A 148 -0.40 6.47 14.23
N GLU A 149 -0.08 7.71 13.88
CA GLU A 149 0.34 8.70 14.87
C GLU A 149 -0.80 9.06 15.82
N HIS A 150 -2.01 9.32 15.32
CA HIS A 150 -3.19 9.53 16.18
C HIS A 150 -3.42 8.35 17.12
N LEU A 151 -3.25 7.12 16.63
CA LEU A 151 -3.36 5.93 17.45
C LEU A 151 -2.27 5.89 18.54
N ARG A 152 -1.04 6.27 18.20
CA ARG A 152 0.10 6.27 19.13
C ARG A 152 -0.09 7.27 20.28
N VAL A 153 -0.64 8.44 19.99
CA VAL A 153 -0.89 9.48 21.00
C VAL A 153 -2.23 9.33 21.73
N GLY A 154 -3.03 8.32 21.36
CA GLY A 154 -4.30 8.02 22.02
C GLY A 154 -5.47 8.90 21.57
N GLU A 155 -5.35 9.62 20.46
CA GLU A 155 -6.43 10.42 19.87
C GLU A 155 -7.50 9.54 19.24
N ILE A 156 -7.12 8.41 18.63
CA ILE A 156 -8.06 7.42 18.10
C ILE A 156 -7.89 6.07 18.78
N SER A 157 -8.97 5.31 18.87
CA SER A 157 -8.95 3.94 19.38
C SER A 157 -8.39 2.95 18.33
N GLN A 158 -8.00 1.77 18.81
CA GLN A 158 -7.59 0.67 17.94
C GLN A 158 -8.71 0.24 16.98
N ASP A 159 -9.97 0.31 17.40
CA ASP A 159 -11.12 -0.04 16.56
C ASP A 159 -11.37 1.02 15.48
N GLN A 160 -11.21 2.31 15.81
CA GLN A 160 -11.25 3.38 14.81
C GLN A 160 -10.14 3.20 13.78
N ALA A 161 -8.91 2.90 14.20
CA ALA A 161 -7.80 2.63 13.28
C ALA A 161 -8.05 1.41 12.37
N LYS A 162 -8.60 0.31 12.91
CA LYS A 162 -9.00 -0.88 12.12
C LYS A 162 -10.07 -0.52 11.08
N HIS A 163 -11.08 0.25 11.47
CA HIS A 163 -12.13 0.69 10.55
C HIS A 163 -11.58 1.60 9.45
N THR A 164 -10.70 2.54 9.78
CA THR A 164 -10.04 3.41 8.80
C THR A 164 -9.18 2.60 7.81
N LEU A 165 -8.39 1.64 8.29
CA LEU A 165 -7.66 0.71 7.40
C LEU A 165 -8.60 -0.08 6.49
N LYS A 166 -9.71 -0.59 7.02
CA LYS A 166 -10.72 -1.31 6.22
C LYS A 166 -11.27 -0.43 5.09
N ILE A 167 -11.55 0.85 5.36
CA ILE A 167 -12.02 1.81 4.35
C ILE A 167 -10.95 2.04 3.29
N LEU A 168 -9.69 2.27 3.69
CA LEU A 168 -8.56 2.43 2.76
C LEU A 168 -8.39 1.20 1.86
N ASN A 169 -8.38 0.00 2.44
CA ASN A 169 -8.24 -1.25 1.69
C ASN A 169 -9.40 -1.43 0.69
N THR A 170 -10.63 -1.16 1.14
CA THR A 170 -11.83 -1.26 0.29
C THR A 170 -11.77 -0.27 -0.87
N TYR A 171 -11.37 0.97 -0.61
CA TYR A 171 -11.20 1.99 -1.63
C TYR A 171 -10.17 1.58 -2.68
N LEU A 172 -8.99 1.16 -2.22
CA LEU A 172 -7.88 0.76 -3.09
C LEU A 172 -8.24 -0.44 -3.95
N ILE A 173 -8.74 -1.54 -3.35
CA ILE A 173 -9.02 -2.76 -4.11
C ILE A 173 -10.13 -2.56 -5.14
N ARG A 174 -11.18 -1.78 -4.82
CA ARG A 174 -12.26 -1.48 -5.77
C ARG A 174 -11.75 -0.70 -6.97
N ARG A 175 -10.86 0.28 -6.74
CA ARG A 175 -10.24 1.05 -7.82
C ARG A 175 -9.25 0.22 -8.64
N TYR A 176 -8.43 -0.61 -8.01
CA TYR A 176 -7.52 -1.51 -8.70
C TYR A 176 -8.26 -2.45 -9.66
N ILE A 177 -9.32 -3.09 -9.16
CA ILE A 177 -10.12 -4.00 -9.99
C ILE A 177 -10.70 -3.26 -11.19
N ASN A 178 -11.22 -2.05 -11.02
CA ASN A 178 -11.83 -1.28 -12.12
C ASN A 178 -10.84 -0.51 -13.00
N TRP A 179 -9.52 -0.75 -12.90
CA TRP A 179 -8.48 0.02 -13.61
C TRP A 179 -8.58 1.54 -13.43
N GLN A 180 -9.11 1.95 -12.28
CA GLN A 180 -9.22 3.36 -11.94
C GLN A 180 -8.02 3.84 -11.16
N ASP A 181 -6.99 3.01 -10.98
CA ASP A 181 -5.76 3.47 -10.37
C ASP A 181 -4.83 4.15 -11.38
N THR A 182 -4.35 5.33 -11.00
CA THR A 182 -3.48 6.19 -11.80
C THR A 182 -2.54 6.92 -10.87
N SER A 183 -1.35 7.29 -11.37
CA SER A 183 -0.39 8.12 -10.64
C SER A 183 -0.93 9.51 -10.25
N ALA A 184 -2.11 9.91 -10.72
CA ALA A 184 -2.81 11.10 -10.29
C ALA A 184 -3.49 10.94 -8.92
N ILE A 185 -3.86 9.72 -8.52
CA ILE A 185 -4.64 9.47 -7.30
C ILE A 185 -3.78 9.53 -6.04
N SER A 186 -2.52 9.11 -6.13
CA SER A 186 -1.54 9.27 -5.04
C SER A 186 -1.45 10.72 -4.56
N ARG A 187 -1.64 11.68 -5.46
CA ARG A 187 -1.62 13.12 -5.14
C ARG A 187 -2.86 13.60 -4.39
N PHE A 188 -3.95 12.83 -4.35
CA PHE A 188 -5.18 13.22 -3.64
C PHE A 188 -5.18 12.88 -2.16
N PHE A 189 -4.46 11.83 -1.75
CA PHE A 189 -4.43 11.40 -0.34
C PHE A 189 -3.91 12.47 0.64
N PRO A 190 -2.87 13.25 0.33
CA PRO A 190 -2.49 14.39 1.17
C PRO A 190 -3.62 15.43 1.31
N GLY A 191 -4.38 15.68 0.24
CA GLY A 191 -5.55 16.57 0.28
C GLY A 191 -6.72 16.01 1.10
N TYR A 192 -6.98 14.70 1.03
CA TYR A 192 -7.96 14.05 1.91
C TYR A 192 -7.54 14.15 3.36
N LEU A 193 -6.26 13.91 3.65
CA LEU A 193 -5.72 14.04 4.99
C LEU A 193 -5.94 15.46 5.53
N LYS A 194 -5.64 16.50 4.73
CA LYS A 194 -5.89 17.90 5.11
C LYS A 194 -7.33 18.13 5.56
N ASN A 195 -8.28 17.64 4.79
CA ASN A 195 -9.70 17.84 5.07
C ASN A 195 -10.13 17.10 6.35
N VAL A 196 -9.62 15.88 6.56
CA VAL A 196 -9.87 15.11 7.78
C VAL A 196 -9.29 15.83 9.00
N GLU A 197 -8.01 16.24 8.94
CA GLU A 197 -7.33 16.94 10.05
C GLU A 197 -8.07 18.23 10.41
N ALA A 198 -8.41 19.05 9.40
CA ALA A 198 -9.13 20.31 9.62
C ALA A 198 -10.53 20.08 10.24
N GLN A 199 -11.25 19.05 9.80
CA GLN A 199 -12.58 18.75 10.33
C GLN A 199 -12.52 18.22 11.77
N VAL A 200 -11.52 17.41 12.10
CA VAL A 200 -11.31 16.90 13.46
C VAL A 200 -10.91 18.03 14.41
N GLU A 201 -9.98 18.90 13.98
CA GLU A 201 -9.58 20.09 14.73
C GLU A 201 -10.79 21.00 15.00
N SER A 202 -11.61 21.26 13.97
CA SER A 202 -12.85 22.05 14.12
C SER A 202 -13.87 21.42 15.08
N ASN A 203 -13.91 20.09 15.19
CA ASN A 203 -14.79 19.39 16.13
C ASN A 203 -14.23 19.37 17.56
N GLY A 204 -12.93 19.61 17.72
CA GLY A 204 -12.23 19.56 19.01
C GLY A 204 -12.04 18.16 19.60
N ASN A 205 -12.41 17.10 18.87
CA ASN A 205 -12.22 15.71 19.29
C ASN A 205 -12.26 14.73 18.10
N PHE A 206 -11.83 13.51 18.36
CA PHE A 206 -11.69 12.43 17.38
C PHE A 206 -12.83 11.39 17.41
N GLU A 207 -13.93 11.64 18.13
CA GLU A 207 -15.02 10.65 18.27
C GLU A 207 -15.59 10.23 16.91
N LYS A 208 -15.74 11.19 15.99
CA LYS A 208 -16.26 10.99 14.63
C LYS A 208 -15.19 10.74 13.57
N TYR A 209 -13.95 10.40 13.98
CA TYR A 209 -12.81 10.27 13.06
C TYR A 209 -13.11 9.37 11.86
N VAL A 210 -13.71 8.20 12.11
CA VAL A 210 -14.06 7.22 11.06
C VAL A 210 -15.11 7.79 10.11
N ASP A 211 -16.17 8.43 10.61
CA ASP A 211 -17.21 9.01 9.77
C ASP A 211 -16.68 10.15 8.88
N ILE A 212 -15.77 10.97 9.42
CA ILE A 212 -15.08 12.03 8.68
C ILE A 212 -14.22 11.43 7.56
N CYS A 213 -13.48 10.36 7.87
CA CYS A 213 -12.71 9.61 6.87
C CYS A 213 -13.61 9.06 5.75
N ILE A 214 -14.75 8.44 6.09
CA ILE A 214 -15.73 7.94 5.12
C ILE A 214 -16.25 9.10 4.26
N TYR A 215 -16.57 10.24 4.87
CA TYR A 215 -17.06 11.41 4.15
C TYR A 215 -16.08 11.86 3.07
N TYR A 216 -14.83 12.16 3.45
CA TYR A 216 -13.85 12.74 2.51
C TYR A 216 -13.21 11.72 1.55
N LEU A 217 -13.10 10.44 1.93
CA LEU A 217 -12.57 9.41 1.02
C LEU A 217 -13.63 8.93 0.04
N VAL A 218 -14.88 8.81 0.46
CA VAL A 218 -15.93 8.14 -0.32
C VAL A 218 -17.06 9.08 -0.71
N ASN A 219 -17.74 9.71 0.25
CA ASN A 219 -19.00 10.41 -0.03
C ASN A 219 -18.83 11.69 -0.84
N ASP A 220 -17.83 12.50 -0.51
CA ASP A 220 -17.53 13.77 -1.19
C ASP A 220 -17.03 13.56 -2.64
N ASN A 221 -16.57 12.35 -2.95
CA ASN A 221 -15.99 12.03 -4.26
C ASN A 221 -16.95 11.33 -5.23
N LYS A 222 -18.20 11.06 -4.85
CA LYS A 222 -19.15 10.26 -5.65
C LYS A 222 -19.35 10.74 -7.09
N ALA A 223 -19.20 12.04 -7.34
CA ALA A 223 -19.47 12.67 -8.63
C ALA A 223 -18.21 13.13 -9.38
N ASN A 224 -17.01 12.79 -8.91
CA ASN A 224 -15.75 13.21 -9.53
C ASN A 224 -14.86 11.99 -9.84
N SER A 225 -13.72 12.19 -10.53
CA SER A 225 -12.82 11.11 -10.95
C SER A 225 -12.19 10.29 -9.81
N LYS A 226 -12.36 10.75 -8.57
CA LYS A 226 -11.86 10.12 -7.35
C LYS A 226 -12.89 9.20 -6.67
N PHE A 227 -14.07 9.01 -7.26
CA PHE A 227 -15.11 8.14 -6.71
C PHE A 227 -14.62 6.71 -6.43
N MET A 228 -15.15 6.07 -5.41
CA MET A 228 -14.93 4.63 -5.19
C MET A 228 -15.99 3.85 -5.96
N PRO A 229 -15.62 2.86 -6.80
CA PRO A 229 -16.59 2.02 -7.49
C PRO A 229 -17.57 1.32 -6.54
N ASP A 230 -18.85 1.36 -6.87
CA ASP A 230 -19.87 0.63 -6.11
C ASP A 230 -19.92 -0.86 -6.48
N ASP A 231 -20.82 -1.61 -5.84
CA ASP A 231 -20.96 -3.06 -6.04
C ASP A 231 -21.46 -3.41 -7.45
N THR A 232 -22.28 -2.54 -8.05
CA THR A 232 -22.82 -2.73 -9.40
C THR A 232 -21.70 -2.59 -10.43
N GLN A 233 -20.89 -1.54 -10.31
CA GLN A 233 -19.75 -1.28 -11.18
C GLN A 233 -18.70 -2.39 -11.03
N LEU A 234 -18.39 -2.79 -9.80
CA LEU A 234 -17.44 -3.86 -9.53
C LEU A 234 -17.89 -5.19 -10.15
N ARG A 235 -19.17 -5.55 -9.97
CA ARG A 235 -19.74 -6.78 -10.55
C ARG A 235 -19.70 -6.73 -12.08
N SER A 236 -20.19 -5.66 -12.67
CA SER A 236 -20.24 -5.49 -14.13
C SER A 236 -18.86 -5.61 -14.76
N TYR A 237 -17.82 -5.03 -14.14
CA TYR A 237 -16.46 -5.16 -14.64
C TYR A 237 -15.94 -6.61 -14.53
N LEU A 238 -16.12 -7.25 -13.38
CA LEU A 238 -15.62 -8.60 -13.12
C LEU A 238 -16.26 -9.70 -13.98
N GLU A 239 -17.47 -9.47 -14.52
CA GLU A 239 -18.15 -10.41 -15.42
C GLU A 239 -17.37 -10.68 -16.72
N THR A 240 -16.64 -9.68 -17.21
CA THR A 240 -15.89 -9.75 -18.48
C THR A 240 -14.39 -9.53 -18.33
N ALA A 241 -13.91 -9.20 -17.13
CA ALA A 241 -12.50 -8.89 -16.89
C ALA A 241 -11.57 -10.08 -17.18
N ASN A 242 -10.39 -9.78 -17.74
CA ASN A 242 -9.23 -10.64 -17.59
C ASN A 242 -8.72 -10.52 -16.15
N ALA A 243 -9.36 -11.26 -15.25
CA ALA A 243 -9.08 -11.23 -13.82
C ALA A 243 -7.65 -11.68 -13.51
N TYR A 244 -7.10 -12.60 -14.30
CA TYR A 244 -5.73 -13.10 -14.11
C TYR A 244 -4.67 -12.00 -14.26
N SER A 245 -4.94 -11.00 -15.11
CA SER A 245 -4.05 -9.83 -15.28
C SER A 245 -4.27 -8.71 -14.25
N LEU A 246 -5.28 -8.79 -13.38
CA LEU A 246 -5.56 -7.73 -12.41
C LEU A 246 -4.50 -7.71 -11.31
N SER A 247 -3.93 -6.53 -11.08
CA SER A 247 -3.12 -6.26 -9.89
C SER A 247 -3.93 -6.59 -8.63
N ASN A 248 -3.36 -7.38 -7.73
CA ASN A 248 -4.01 -7.86 -6.50
C ASN A 248 -5.14 -8.89 -6.67
N ILE A 249 -5.29 -9.54 -7.84
CA ILE A 249 -6.22 -10.68 -7.98
C ILE A 249 -5.95 -11.77 -6.95
N ARG A 250 -4.67 -11.99 -6.61
CA ARG A 250 -4.27 -12.96 -5.58
C ARG A 250 -4.91 -12.65 -4.22
N TRP A 251 -4.97 -11.38 -3.85
CA TRP A 251 -5.61 -10.96 -2.61
C TRP A 251 -7.11 -11.26 -2.63
N VAL A 252 -7.79 -11.07 -3.76
CA VAL A 252 -9.22 -11.41 -3.91
C VAL A 252 -9.42 -12.92 -3.74
N LEU A 253 -8.58 -13.75 -4.37
CA LEU A 253 -8.64 -15.20 -4.25
C LEU A 253 -8.33 -15.68 -2.82
N ASP A 254 -7.35 -15.09 -2.13
CA ASP A 254 -7.08 -15.35 -0.71
C ASP A 254 -8.33 -15.10 0.15
N LYS A 255 -9.05 -14.00 -0.11
CA LYS A 255 -10.30 -13.68 0.60
C LYS A 255 -11.43 -14.64 0.27
N ILE A 256 -11.58 -15.05 -0.99
CA ILE A 256 -12.58 -16.04 -1.40
C ILE A 256 -12.29 -17.39 -0.73
N GLU A 257 -11.03 -17.85 -0.73
CA GLU A 257 -10.62 -19.09 -0.08
C GLU A 257 -10.80 -19.03 1.43
N SER A 258 -10.54 -17.89 2.07
CA SER A 258 -10.75 -17.74 3.51
C SER A 258 -12.22 -17.54 3.88
N TYR A 259 -13.09 -17.23 2.91
CA TYR A 259 -14.49 -16.89 3.16
C TYR A 259 -15.29 -18.11 3.60
N LYS A 260 -15.76 -18.11 4.85
CA LYS A 260 -16.51 -19.20 5.50
C LYS A 260 -15.74 -20.50 5.70
N ASN A 261 -14.42 -20.51 5.50
CA ASN A 261 -13.59 -21.64 5.88
C ASN A 261 -13.31 -21.60 7.40
N GLN A 262 -13.71 -22.66 8.10
CA GLN A 262 -13.57 -22.77 9.55
C GLN A 262 -12.13 -23.15 9.98
N VAL A 263 -11.32 -23.65 9.04
CA VAL A 263 -9.93 -24.05 9.25
C VAL A 263 -9.01 -23.04 8.58
N PRO A 264 -7.99 -22.51 9.27
CA PRO A 264 -6.98 -21.66 8.66
C PRO A 264 -6.27 -22.41 7.51
N VAL A 265 -6.42 -21.91 6.29
CA VAL A 265 -5.70 -22.42 5.13
C VAL A 265 -4.32 -21.75 5.08
N ASP A 266 -3.25 -22.53 4.90
CA ASP A 266 -1.93 -21.96 4.61
C ASP A 266 -1.89 -21.46 3.16
N LEU A 267 -2.29 -20.21 2.98
CA LEU A 267 -2.38 -19.58 1.67
C LEU A 267 -1.00 -19.40 1.01
N PHE A 268 0.10 -19.38 1.78
CA PHE A 268 1.46 -19.19 1.24
C PHE A 268 1.93 -20.37 0.40
N ALA A 269 1.41 -21.57 0.67
CA ALA A 269 1.72 -22.79 -0.08
C ALA A 269 0.92 -22.93 -1.39
N LEU A 270 -0.03 -22.03 -1.65
CA LEU A 270 -0.94 -22.09 -2.79
C LEU A 270 -0.50 -21.13 -3.90
N ASN A 271 -0.80 -21.48 -5.15
CA ASN A 271 -0.66 -20.61 -6.33
C ASN A 271 -2.01 -20.44 -7.03
N ILE A 272 -2.10 -19.42 -7.86
CA ILE A 272 -3.24 -19.27 -8.77
C ILE A 272 -3.16 -20.39 -9.80
N GLU A 273 -4.26 -21.08 -10.02
CA GLU A 273 -4.43 -22.13 -11.02
C GLU A 273 -5.71 -21.87 -11.82
N HIS A 274 -5.70 -22.27 -13.09
CA HIS A 274 -6.87 -22.21 -13.94
C HIS A 274 -7.61 -23.55 -13.93
N VAL A 275 -8.93 -23.52 -13.68
CA VAL A 275 -9.76 -24.74 -13.74
C VAL A 275 -9.72 -25.33 -15.15
N MET A 276 -10.17 -24.53 -16.13
CA MET A 276 -9.92 -24.77 -17.56
C MET A 276 -8.53 -24.24 -17.92
N PRO A 277 -7.63 -25.05 -18.52
CA PRO A 277 -6.27 -24.65 -18.83
C PRO A 277 -6.20 -23.45 -19.78
N GLN A 278 -5.13 -22.67 -19.72
CA GLN A 278 -4.97 -21.50 -20.61
C GLN A 278 -4.98 -21.86 -22.10
N THR A 279 -4.44 -23.03 -22.45
CA THR A 279 -4.48 -23.58 -23.81
C THR A 279 -5.64 -24.56 -23.93
N GLN A 280 -6.54 -24.33 -24.89
CA GLN A 280 -7.66 -25.22 -25.16
C GLN A 280 -7.14 -26.56 -25.73
N ASN A 281 -7.76 -27.67 -25.31
CA ASN A 281 -7.55 -28.99 -25.90
C ASN A 281 -8.91 -29.56 -26.36
N GLU A 282 -8.90 -30.72 -27.04
CA GLU A 282 -10.13 -31.34 -27.58
C GLU A 282 -11.20 -31.59 -26.50
N TYR A 283 -10.79 -32.04 -25.31
CA TYR A 283 -11.70 -32.25 -24.19
C TYR A 283 -12.38 -30.95 -23.76
N TRP A 284 -11.60 -29.88 -23.54
CA TRP A 284 -12.13 -28.60 -23.08
C TRP A 284 -12.95 -27.88 -24.16
N ALA A 285 -12.60 -28.04 -25.44
CA ALA A 285 -13.46 -27.61 -26.54
C ALA A 285 -14.82 -28.32 -26.51
N SER A 286 -14.82 -29.65 -26.32
CA SER A 286 -16.06 -30.43 -26.24
C SER A 286 -16.91 -30.11 -25.01
N VAL A 287 -16.30 -29.94 -23.83
CA VAL A 287 -17.03 -29.71 -22.57
C VAL A 287 -17.56 -28.29 -22.48
N SER A 288 -16.77 -27.31 -22.90
CA SER A 288 -17.19 -25.90 -22.87
C SER A 288 -18.16 -25.57 -24.00
N GLY A 289 -18.08 -26.28 -25.13
CA GLY A 289 -18.82 -25.96 -26.34
C GLY A 289 -18.38 -24.63 -26.99
N LEU A 290 -17.21 -24.10 -26.59
CA LEU A 290 -16.68 -22.84 -27.06
C LEU A 290 -15.68 -23.05 -28.18
N ASP A 291 -15.70 -22.18 -29.19
CA ASP A 291 -14.60 -22.08 -30.12
C ASP A 291 -13.36 -21.42 -29.48
N GLU A 292 -12.23 -21.39 -30.21
CA GLU A 292 -10.95 -20.89 -29.70
C GLU A 292 -10.99 -19.39 -29.33
N ASP A 293 -11.77 -18.59 -30.08
CA ASP A 293 -11.94 -17.15 -29.85
C ASP A 293 -12.78 -16.88 -28.61
N GLU A 294 -13.87 -17.63 -28.42
CA GLU A 294 -14.72 -17.59 -27.24
C GLU A 294 -13.97 -18.08 -26.00
N TYR A 295 -13.20 -19.16 -26.13
CA TYR A 295 -12.39 -19.72 -25.05
C TYR A 295 -11.39 -18.69 -24.50
N THR A 296 -10.67 -18.01 -25.39
CA THR A 296 -9.68 -16.99 -25.02
C THR A 296 -10.31 -15.83 -24.24
N LYS A 297 -11.59 -15.51 -24.49
CA LYS A 297 -12.34 -14.44 -23.78
C LYS A 297 -12.82 -14.84 -22.39
N VAL A 298 -12.91 -16.13 -22.08
CA VAL A 298 -13.45 -16.62 -20.80
C VAL A 298 -12.41 -17.25 -19.89
N VAL A 299 -11.32 -17.78 -20.45
CA VAL A 299 -10.33 -18.57 -19.70
C VAL A 299 -9.66 -17.79 -18.56
N ASN A 300 -9.52 -16.47 -18.70
CA ASN A 300 -8.91 -15.63 -17.65
C ASN A 300 -9.92 -14.92 -16.75
N ARG A 301 -11.22 -15.26 -16.82
CA ARG A 301 -12.24 -14.68 -15.95
C ARG A 301 -12.12 -15.21 -14.52
N LEU A 302 -12.58 -14.41 -13.55
CA LEU A 302 -12.51 -14.73 -12.13
C LEU A 302 -13.06 -16.13 -11.80
N GLY A 303 -14.16 -16.53 -12.44
CA GLY A 303 -14.79 -17.83 -12.22
C GLY A 303 -13.98 -19.05 -12.68
N ASN A 304 -12.92 -18.85 -13.48
CA ASN A 304 -12.00 -19.91 -13.89
C ASN A 304 -10.70 -19.95 -13.07
N LEU A 305 -10.53 -19.03 -12.12
CA LEU A 305 -9.33 -18.95 -11.27
C LEU A 305 -9.61 -19.57 -9.90
N THR A 306 -8.67 -20.36 -9.41
CA THR A 306 -8.70 -20.97 -8.09
C THR A 306 -7.32 -20.91 -7.46
N LEU A 307 -7.22 -21.21 -6.16
CA LEU A 307 -5.95 -21.50 -5.53
C LEU A 307 -5.67 -23.02 -5.60
N ALA A 308 -4.41 -23.43 -5.69
CA ALA A 308 -4.00 -24.84 -5.64
C ALA A 308 -2.54 -24.97 -5.17
N ALA A 309 -2.21 -26.07 -4.48
CA ALA A 309 -0.83 -26.33 -4.06
C ALA A 309 0.11 -26.50 -5.28
N SER A 310 1.35 -26.01 -5.19
CA SER A 310 2.33 -26.04 -6.30
C SER A 310 2.53 -27.44 -6.90
N LEU A 311 2.59 -28.47 -6.04
CA LEU A 311 2.80 -29.86 -6.45
C LEU A 311 1.63 -30.40 -7.27
N ASP A 312 0.41 -29.99 -6.94
CA ASP A 312 -0.79 -30.41 -7.65
C ASP A 312 -0.95 -29.62 -8.95
N ASN A 313 -0.65 -28.32 -8.95
CA ASN A 313 -0.66 -27.48 -10.15
C ASN A 313 0.25 -28.08 -11.25
N SER A 314 1.50 -28.44 -10.91
CA SER A 314 2.43 -29.07 -11.87
C SER A 314 1.94 -30.40 -12.44
N LYS A 315 1.11 -31.14 -11.70
CA LYS A 315 0.51 -32.42 -12.15
C LYS A 315 -0.78 -32.21 -12.92
N MET A 316 -1.50 -31.12 -12.69
CA MET A 316 -2.78 -30.79 -13.31
C MET A 316 -2.60 -30.33 -14.75
N GLY A 317 -1.74 -29.34 -15.02
CA GLY A 317 -1.44 -28.85 -16.37
C GLY A 317 -2.68 -28.73 -17.27
N ASN A 318 -2.59 -29.29 -18.49
CA ASN A 318 -3.67 -29.30 -19.48
C ASN A 318 -4.55 -30.56 -19.40
N LYS A 319 -4.61 -31.23 -18.25
CA LYS A 319 -5.42 -32.45 -18.10
C LYS A 319 -6.92 -32.14 -18.06
N ASN A 320 -7.71 -33.20 -18.20
CA ASN A 320 -9.16 -33.14 -18.12
C ASN A 320 -9.61 -32.86 -16.69
N PHE A 321 -10.85 -32.39 -16.52
CA PHE A 321 -11.36 -31.98 -15.20
C PHE A 321 -11.29 -33.10 -14.16
N GLU A 322 -11.60 -34.35 -14.53
CA GLU A 322 -11.56 -35.51 -13.62
C GLU A 322 -10.14 -35.95 -13.25
N GLU A 323 -9.17 -35.68 -14.13
CA GLU A 323 -7.76 -36.00 -13.93
C GLU A 323 -7.04 -34.93 -13.09
N LYS A 324 -7.61 -33.72 -13.04
CA LYS A 324 -7.22 -32.69 -12.07
C LYS A 324 -7.76 -33.12 -10.70
N ASN A 325 -6.90 -33.72 -9.89
CA ASN A 325 -7.24 -34.24 -8.56
C ASN A 325 -7.46 -33.07 -7.57
N TRP A 326 -8.68 -32.49 -7.56
CA TRP A 326 -9.11 -31.31 -6.78
C TRP A 326 -9.22 -31.53 -5.26
N LYS A 327 -8.23 -32.17 -4.63
CA LYS A 327 -8.38 -32.66 -3.24
C LYS A 327 -8.33 -31.57 -2.18
N ASP A 328 -7.71 -30.41 -2.42
CA ASP A 328 -7.41 -29.46 -1.33
C ASP A 328 -7.57 -27.96 -1.70
N SER A 329 -8.54 -27.57 -2.52
CA SER A 329 -8.76 -26.14 -2.80
C SER A 329 -10.19 -25.71 -3.15
N THR A 330 -10.43 -24.39 -3.22
CA THR A 330 -11.63 -23.69 -3.76
C THR A 330 -12.23 -24.27 -5.04
N GLY A 331 -11.51 -25.16 -5.74
CA GLY A 331 -12.05 -26.06 -6.75
C GLY A 331 -13.37 -26.71 -6.34
N GLN A 332 -13.64 -27.00 -5.06
CA GLN A 332 -14.94 -27.54 -4.61
C GLN A 332 -16.14 -26.58 -4.81
N ILE A 333 -15.97 -25.27 -4.61
CA ILE A 333 -17.08 -24.30 -4.79
C ILE A 333 -17.42 -24.15 -6.28
N ILE A 334 -16.40 -24.14 -7.14
CA ILE A 334 -16.59 -24.16 -8.60
C ILE A 334 -17.18 -25.50 -9.05
N ASN A 335 -16.71 -26.62 -8.49
CA ASN A 335 -17.19 -27.99 -8.75
C ASN A 335 -18.70 -28.14 -8.47
N ASP A 336 -19.21 -27.55 -7.38
CA ASP A 336 -20.65 -27.58 -7.07
C ASP A 336 -21.50 -26.74 -8.04
N SER A 337 -20.92 -25.69 -8.64
CA SER A 337 -21.61 -24.83 -9.61
C SER A 337 -21.62 -25.42 -11.03
N LEU A 338 -20.55 -26.13 -11.41
CA LEU A 338 -20.45 -26.83 -12.70
C LEU A 338 -21.27 -28.14 -12.72
N ARG A 339 -21.28 -28.90 -11.61
CA ARG A 339 -22.13 -30.09 -11.45
C ARG A 339 -23.64 -29.82 -11.49
N LYS A 340 -24.06 -28.58 -11.25
CA LYS A 340 -25.47 -28.17 -11.37
C LYS A 340 -25.90 -27.85 -12.81
N LYS A 341 -24.95 -27.79 -13.75
CA LYS A 341 -25.19 -27.52 -15.17
C LYS A 341 -24.95 -28.72 -16.10
N SER A 342 -24.35 -29.80 -15.59
CA SER A 342 -24.37 -31.15 -16.19
C SER A 342 -25.58 -31.93 -15.70
#